data_AF-A0A5K1HMS3-F1
#
_entry.id   AF-A0A5K1HMS3-F1
#
_cell.length_a   1.000
_cell.length_b   1.000
_cell.length_c   1.000
_cell.angle_alpha   90.00
_cell.angle_beta   90.00
_cell.angle_gamma   90.00
#
_symmetry.space_group_name_H-M   'P 1'
#
loop_
_entity.id
_entity.type
_entity.pdbx_description
1 polymer ?
#
loop_
_entity_poly.entity_id
_entity_poly.type
_entity_poly.pdbx_seq_one_letter_code
_entity_poly.pdbx_strand_id
1 'polypeptide(L)' 'ECIRALDQNKNHTPFRGSKLTMVLKDSFTGYCRTVMIGNIAPNSASSENTLNTLKYADRVKELKKAKEASM' A
#
# COMPACT_ATOMS: atom_id res chain seq x y z
N GLU A 1 -2.43 -6.14 -5.66
CA GLU A 1 -3.71 -5.57 -6.14
C GLU A 1 -4.35 -4.59 -5.17
N CYS A 2 -4.45 -4.90 -3.87
CA CYS A 2 -5.07 -4.00 -2.89
C CYS A 2 -4.53 -2.57 -2.91
N ILE A 3 -3.20 -2.38 -2.89
CA ILE A 3 -2.59 -1.04 -2.92
C ILE A 3 -2.95 -0.27 -4.20
N ARG A 4 -3.02 -0.94 -5.35
CA ARG A 4 -3.41 -0.31 -6.62
C ARG A 4 -4.89 0.05 -6.64
N ALA A 5 -5.74 -0.78 -6.02
CA ALA A 5 -7.17 -0.50 -5.91
C ALA A 5 -7.47 0.67 -4.95
N LEU A 6 -6.69 0.78 -3.87
CA LEU A 6 -6.76 1.88 -2.91
C LEU A 6 -6.31 3.21 -3.54
N ASP A 7 -5.19 3.19 -4.26
CA ASP A 7 -4.67 4.34 -5.02
C ASP A 7 -5.72 4.89 -6.01
N GLN A 8 -6.41 3.98 -6.71
CA GLN A 8 -7.47 4.32 -7.67
C GLN A 8 -8.82 4.69 -7.02
N ASN A 9 -8.92 4.73 -5.68
CA ASN A 9 -10.17 4.95 -4.93
C ASN A 9 -11.34 4.10 -5.46
N LYS A 10 -11.07 2.84 -5.82
CA LYS A 10 -12.12 1.94 -6.32
C LYS A 10 -13.13 1.65 -5.20
N ASN A 11 -14.42 1.66 -5.56
CA ASN A 11 -15.52 1.33 -4.62
C ASN A 11 -15.33 -0.03 -3.92
N HIS A 12 -14.68 -1.00 -4.58
CA HIS A 12 -14.35 -2.29 -4.00
C HIS A 12 -12.83 -2.51 -3.98
N THR A 13 -12.27 -2.64 -2.77
CA THR A 13 -10.87 -3.06 -2.57
C THR A 13 -10.83 -4.53 -2.12
N PRO A 14 -10.14 -5.43 -2.85
CA PRO A 14 -10.21 -6.88 -2.64
C PRO A 14 -9.34 -7.38 -1.47
N PHE A 15 -9.55 -6.87 -0.26
CA PHE A 15 -8.82 -7.33 0.93
C PHE A 15 -9.05 -8.81 1.27
N ARG A 16 -10.14 -9.41 0.75
CA ARG A 16 -10.47 -10.84 0.93
C ARG A 16 -9.70 -11.79 0.01
N GLY A 17 -8.87 -11.27 -0.91
CA GLY A 17 -8.06 -12.11 -1.80
C GLY A 17 -7.00 -12.94 -1.06
N SER A 18 -6.62 -12.55 0.16
CA SER A 18 -5.75 -13.34 1.03
C SER A 18 -6.05 -13.08 2.51
N LYS A 19 -5.73 -14.05 3.39
CA LYS A 19 -5.84 -13.85 4.84
C LYS A 19 -4.94 -12.70 5.33
N LEU A 20 -3.74 -12.56 4.74
CA LEU A 20 -2.81 -11.48 5.08
C LEU A 20 -3.42 -10.10 4.80
N THR A 21 -3.97 -9.89 3.59
CA THR A 21 -4.61 -8.62 3.23
C THR A 21 -5.89 -8.36 4.01
N MET A 22 -6.55 -9.40 4.51
CA MET A 22 -7.74 -9.25 5.34
C MET A 22 -7.39 -8.71 6.73
N VAL A 23 -6.30 -9.19 7.34
CA VAL A 23 -5.78 -8.67 8.61
C VAL A 23 -5.26 -7.25 8.44
N LEU A 24 -4.53 -6.98 7.36
CA LEU A 24 -3.97 -5.66 7.08
C LEU A 24 -5.00 -4.61 6.60
N LYS A 25 -6.27 -5.00 6.40
CA LYS A 25 -7.33 -4.08 5.95
C LYS A 25 -7.39 -2.84 6.84
N ASP A 26 -7.37 -3.04 8.16
CA ASP A 26 -7.45 -1.93 9.12
C ASP A 26 -6.23 -1.01 9.06
N SER A 27 -5.04 -1.56 8.78
CA SER A 27 -3.82 -0.78 8.57
C SER A 27 -3.89 0.13 7.34
N PHE A 28 -4.67 -0.24 6.31
CA PHE A 28 -4.79 0.53 5.07
C PHE A 28 -6.03 1.43 5.00
N THR A 29 -7.12 1.10 5.71
CA THR A 29 -8.39 1.87 5.65
C THR A 29 -8.81 2.51 6.98
N GLY A 30 -8.21 2.10 8.10
CA GLY A 30 -8.55 2.55 9.45
C GLY A 30 -7.55 3.54 10.04
N TYR A 31 -7.66 3.76 11.35
CA TYR A 31 -6.82 4.69 12.12
C TYR A 31 -5.54 4.01 12.62
N CYS A 32 -4.66 3.63 11.69
CA CYS A 32 -3.40 3.00 12.00
C CYS A 32 -2.21 3.83 11.50
N ARG A 33 -1.12 3.82 12.29
CA ARG A 33 0.18 4.30 11.82
C ARG A 33 0.88 3.16 11.11
N THR A 34 0.79 3.16 9.78
CA THR A 34 1.37 2.11 8.94
C THR A 34 2.71 2.57 8.36
N VAL A 35 3.72 1.70 8.45
CA VAL A 35 5.04 1.91 7.86
C VAL A 35 5.28 0.80 6.85
N MET A 36 5.76 1.16 5.66
CA MET A 36 6.18 0.21 4.63
C MET A 36 7.70 0.21 4.54
N ILE A 37 8.31 -0.98 4.58
CA ILE A 37 9.75 -1.19 4.36
C ILE A 37 9.92 -1.82 2.98
N GLY A 38 10.62 -1.14 2.08
CA GLY A 38 10.89 -1.62 0.73
C GLY A 38 12.35 -2.04 0.57
N ASN A 39 12.59 -3.34 0.43
CA ASN A 39 13.93 -3.88 0.20
C ASN A 39 14.24 -3.86 -1.30
N ILE A 40 15.37 -3.27 -1.69
CA ILE A 40 15.81 -3.14 -3.08
C ILE A 40 17.25 -3.63 -3.22
N ALA A 41 17.63 -4.02 -4.43
CA ALA A 41 18.99 -4.49 -4.73
C ALA A 41 19.68 -3.51 -5.70
N PRO A 42 20.96 -3.14 -5.46
CA PRO A 42 21.65 -2.11 -6.24
C PRO A 42 22.20 -2.60 -7.59
N ASN A 43 21.80 -3.78 -8.07
CA ASN A 43 22.31 -4.35 -9.32
C ASN A 43 21.41 -4.03 -10.52
N SER A 44 22.00 -3.90 -11.72
CA SER A 44 21.27 -3.55 -12.95
C SER A 44 20.22 -4.59 -13.35
N ALA A 45 20.47 -5.88 -13.07
CA ALA A 45 19.51 -6.96 -13.35
C ALA A 45 18.22 -6.84 -12.51
N SER A 46 18.29 -6.19 -11.35
CA SER A 46 17.16 -5.96 -10.45
C SER A 46 16.58 -4.56 -10.58
N SER A 47 17.02 -3.76 -11.56
CA SER A 47 16.57 -2.39 -11.75
C SER A 47 15.05 -2.29 -11.97
N GLU A 48 14.48 -3.18 -12.77
CA GLU A 48 13.04 -3.24 -13.02
C GLU A 48 12.24 -3.58 -11.75
N ASN A 49 12.68 -4.60 -11.02
CA ASN A 49 12.05 -5.01 -9.76
C ASN A 49 12.14 -3.90 -8.70
N THR A 50 13.29 -3.24 -8.59
CA THR A 50 13.52 -2.09 -7.72
C THR A 50 12.57 -0.94 -8.07
N LEU A 51 12.45 -0.61 -9.35
CA LEU A 51 11.52 0.43 -9.82
C LEU A 51 10.07 0.07 -9.47
N ASN A 52 9.68 -1.19 -9.62
CA ASN A 52 8.35 -1.66 -9.23
C ASN A 52 8.12 -1.48 -7.72
N THR A 53 9.07 -1.87 -6.86
CA THR A 53 8.99 -1.66 -5.41
C THR A 53 8.85 -0.18 -5.05
N LEU A 54 9.65 0.70 -5.66
CA LEU A 54 9.58 2.14 -5.43
C LEU A 54 8.22 2.72 -5.87
N LYS A 55 7.68 2.29 -7.01
CA LYS A 55 6.32 2.66 -7.46
C LYS A 55 5.23 2.20 -6.49
N TYR A 56 5.42 1.10 -5.77
CA TYR A 56 4.48 0.69 -4.73
C TYR A 56 4.62 1.57 -3.48
N ALA A 57 5.85 1.85 -3.04
CA ALA A 57 6.09 2.72 -1.89
C ALA A 57 5.53 4.12 -2.09
N ASP A 58 5.70 4.69 -3.29
CA ASP A 58 5.17 6.00 -3.66
C ASP A 58 3.62 6.04 -3.58
N ARG A 59 2.94 5.02 -4.10
CA ARG A 59 1.48 4.91 -3.95
C ARG A 59 1.03 4.79 -2.50
N VAL A 60 1.75 4.03 -1.68
CA VAL A 60 1.41 3.86 -0.26
C VAL A 60 1.54 5.16 0.51
N LYS A 61 2.52 6.01 0.16
CA LYS A 61 2.68 7.34 0.73
C LYS A 61 1.47 8.24 0.44
N GLU A 62 0.91 8.15 -0.76
CA GLU A 62 -0.25 8.97 -1.18
C GLU A 62 -1.61 8.41 -0.71
N LEU A 63 -1.63 7.27 -0.02
CA LEU A 63 -2.85 6.74 0.60
C LEU A 63 -3.33 7.72 1.69
N LYS A 64 -4.37 8.49 1.35
CA LYS A 64 -5.06 9.36 2.31
C LYS A 64 -5.61 8.50 3.43
N LYS A 65 -5.02 8.64 4.62
CA LYS A 65 -5.65 8.17 5.86
C LYS A 65 -7.05 8.77 5.91
N ALA A 66 -8.06 7.96 6.20
CA ALA A 66 -9.39 8.47 6.51
C ALA A 66 -9.18 9.59 7.54
N LYS A 67 -9.61 10.81 7.15
CA LYS A 67 -9.33 12.06 7.85
C LYS A 67 -9.40 11.84 9.36
N GLU A 68 -8.44 12.42 10.09
CA GLU A 68 -8.67 12.79 11.48
C GLU A 68 -10.05 13.44 11.53
N ALA A 69 -11.02 12.73 12.12
CA ALA A 69 -12.26 13.33 12.50
C ALA A 69 -11.88 14.46 13.45
N SER A 70 -12.03 15.68 12.94
CA SER A 70 -12.14 16.94 13.67
C SER A 70 -12.26 16.74 15.18
N MET A 71 -11.15 17.01 15.88
CA MET A 71 -11.20 17.38 17.29
C MET A 71 -11.73 18.81 17.42
#